data_AF-A0A1F6DKC5-F1
#
_entry.id   AF-A0A1F6DKC5-F1
#
_cell.length_a   1.000
_cell.length_b   1.000
_cell.length_c   1.000
_cell.angle_alpha   90.00
_cell.angle_beta   90.00
_cell.angle_gamma   90.00
#
_symmetry.space_group_name_H-M   'P 1'
#
loop_
_entity.id
_entity.type
_entity.pdbx_description
1 polymer ?
#
loop_
_entity_poly.entity_id
_entity_poly.type
_entity_poly.pdbx_seq_one_letter_code
_entity_poly.pdbx_strand_id
1 'polypeptide(L)'
;MRSTSSTSTAKGFTLLELLIVIAIIAILATILVIVINPVETLRRARDVQRLSDLSSVRTAIAMYMTVTPNPSLGTCFPAPNAAPGQVYLSKPITGAAVSGVTYVGSADTTVGNGDGTGLGWIPVDFGGIAGGSPLAALPLDPAQDTTALTTGTLASTTMVYRYACSNAPLAFEMTARLESIAYGDTAGDQGGTNKMATDGGNSTDLYEVGTNLQIID
;
A
#
# COMPACT_ATOMS: atom_id res chain seq x y z
N MET A 1 20.24 66.24 -39.74
CA MET A 1 20.12 64.80 -39.42
C MET A 1 18.69 64.53 -38.99
N ARG A 2 17.89 63.80 -39.80
CA ARG A 2 16.49 63.47 -39.47
C ARG A 2 16.45 62.00 -39.03
N SER A 3 16.24 61.78 -37.73
CA SER A 3 16.11 60.45 -37.14
C SER A 3 14.73 59.88 -37.48
N THR A 4 14.69 58.72 -38.15
CA THR A 4 13.46 57.98 -38.42
C THR A 4 13.29 56.89 -37.35
N SER A 5 12.44 57.13 -36.36
CA SER A 5 12.01 56.11 -35.40
C SER A 5 10.99 55.18 -36.06
N SER A 6 11.32 53.90 -36.26
CA SER A 6 10.36 52.89 -36.71
C SER A 6 9.50 52.43 -35.52
N THR A 7 8.23 52.80 -35.51
CA THR A 7 7.25 52.25 -34.57
C THR A 7 6.81 50.88 -35.06
N SER A 8 7.20 49.81 -34.36
CA SER A 8 6.69 48.46 -34.64
C SER A 8 5.24 48.34 -34.22
N THR A 9 4.33 48.16 -35.16
CA THR A 9 2.91 47.91 -34.87
C THR A 9 2.76 46.53 -34.23
N ALA A 10 2.43 46.48 -32.94
CA ALA A 10 2.09 45.23 -32.27
C ALA A 10 0.77 44.70 -32.86
N LYS A 11 0.83 43.56 -33.55
CA LYS A 11 -0.37 42.88 -34.04
C LYS A 11 -1.09 42.23 -32.86
N GLY A 12 -2.34 42.59 -32.63
CA GLY A 12 -3.21 41.93 -31.66
C GLY A 12 -3.79 40.62 -32.22
N PHE A 13 -4.12 39.69 -31.33
CA PHE A 13 -4.82 38.45 -31.70
C PHE A 13 -6.22 38.76 -32.23
N THR A 14 -6.64 38.03 -33.27
CA THR A 14 -8.00 38.07 -33.78
C THR A 14 -8.92 37.18 -32.95
N LEU A 15 -10.20 37.53 -32.86
CA LEU A 15 -11.21 36.69 -32.19
C LEU A 15 -11.33 35.30 -32.83
N LEU A 16 -11.11 35.23 -34.16
CA LEU A 16 -11.13 33.98 -34.92
C LEU A 16 -9.97 33.07 -34.53
N GLU A 17 -8.77 33.60 -34.34
CA GLU A 17 -7.63 32.82 -33.86
C GLU A 17 -7.90 32.22 -32.47
N LEU A 18 -8.46 33.01 -31.54
CA LEU A 18 -8.81 32.49 -30.22
C LEU A 18 -9.89 31.40 -30.29
N LEU A 19 -10.90 31.56 -31.16
CA LEU A 19 -11.97 30.59 -31.36
C LEU A 19 -11.43 29.24 -31.91
N ILE A 20 -10.54 29.30 -32.90
CA ILE A 20 -9.94 28.08 -33.47
C ILE A 20 -9.07 27.37 -32.42
N VAL A 21 -8.33 28.12 -31.61
CA VAL A 21 -7.48 27.54 -30.56
C VAL A 21 -8.31 26.79 -29.52
N ILE A 22 -9.40 27.38 -29.02
CA ILE A 22 -10.25 26.68 -28.03
C ILE A 22 -10.93 25.44 -28.64
N ALA A 23 -11.28 25.48 -29.93
CA ALA A 23 -11.84 24.34 -30.64
C ALA A 23 -10.83 23.18 -30.77
N ILE A 24 -9.58 23.49 -31.13
CA ILE A 24 -8.51 22.49 -31.21
C ILE A 24 -8.20 21.92 -29.82
N ILE A 25 -8.11 22.76 -28.78
CA ILE A 25 -7.85 22.31 -27.40
C ILE A 25 -8.97 21.35 -26.94
N ALA A 26 -10.24 21.65 -27.25
CA ALA A 26 -11.35 20.78 -26.89
C ALA A 26 -11.24 19.38 -27.55
N ILE A 27 -10.85 19.31 -28.83
CA ILE A 27 -10.67 18.03 -29.53
C ILE A 27 -9.47 17.26 -28.98
N LEU A 28 -8.34 17.92 -28.73
CA LEU A 28 -7.16 17.25 -28.20
C LEU A 28 -7.38 16.73 -26.78
N ALA A 29 -8.12 17.47 -25.95
CA ALA A 29 -8.43 17.07 -24.59
C ALA A 29 -9.28 15.79 -24.52
N THR A 30 -10.25 15.61 -25.43
CA THR A 30 -11.09 14.39 -25.44
C THR A 30 -10.29 13.16 -25.85
N ILE A 31 -9.39 13.28 -26.84
CA ILE A 31 -8.50 12.19 -27.27
C ILE A 31 -7.56 11.78 -26.13
N LEU A 32 -7.00 12.76 -25.41
CA LEU A 32 -6.03 12.49 -24.35
C LEU A 32 -6.62 11.66 -23.18
N VAL A 33 -7.88 11.90 -22.82
CA VAL A 33 -8.60 11.15 -21.78
C VAL A 33 -8.91 9.72 -22.20
N ILE A 34 -9.04 9.44 -23.49
CA ILE A 34 -9.24 8.06 -23.99
C ILE A 34 -7.92 7.30 -24.01
N VAL A 35 -6.82 7.97 -24.35
CA VAL A 35 -5.48 7.36 -24.48
C VAL A 35 -4.84 7.10 -23.12
N ILE A 36 -5.00 8.03 -22.17
CA ILE A 36 -4.48 7.87 -20.81
C ILE A 36 -5.62 7.36 -19.96
N ASN A 37 -5.47 6.20 -19.33
CA ASN A 37 -6.37 5.77 -18.26
C ASN A 37 -5.87 6.36 -16.92
N PRO A 38 -6.36 7.54 -16.48
CA PRO A 38 -5.86 8.19 -15.28
C PRO A 38 -6.14 7.36 -14.03
N VAL A 39 -7.26 6.63 -14.01
CA VAL A 39 -7.63 5.75 -12.89
C VAL A 39 -6.60 4.64 -12.74
N GLU A 40 -6.22 4.00 -13.84
CA GLU A 40 -5.19 2.96 -13.83
C GLU A 40 -3.82 3.50 -13.43
N THR A 41 -3.47 4.71 -13.89
CA THR A 41 -2.21 5.35 -13.50
C THR A 41 -2.16 5.60 -11.99
N LEU A 42 -3.27 6.06 -11.38
CA LEU A 42 -3.36 6.25 -9.94
C LEU A 42 -3.33 4.93 -9.17
N ARG A 43 -3.99 3.88 -9.66
CA ARG A 43 -3.92 2.52 -9.09
C ARG A 43 -2.49 2.00 -9.08
N ARG A 44 -1.79 2.13 -10.21
CA ARG A 44 -0.39 1.73 -10.35
C ARG A 44 0.51 2.50 -9.39
N ALA A 45 0.29 3.81 -9.22
CA ALA A 45 1.04 4.61 -8.26
C ALA A 45 0.84 4.13 -6.82
N ARG A 46 -0.42 3.84 -6.42
CA ARG A 46 -0.71 3.26 -5.09
C ARG A 46 -0.08 1.89 -4.92
N ASP A 47 -0.11 1.03 -5.92
CA ASP A 47 0.51 -0.29 -5.84
C ASP A 47 2.03 -0.22 -5.72
N VAL A 48 2.69 0.70 -6.45
CA VAL A 48 4.13 0.94 -6.28
C VAL A 48 4.42 1.37 -4.84
N GLN A 49 3.58 2.22 -4.25
CA GLN A 49 3.70 2.58 -2.84
C GLN A 49 3.51 1.37 -1.93
N ARG A 50 2.48 0.54 -2.13
CA ARG A 50 2.27 -0.70 -1.36
C ARG A 50 3.46 -1.64 -1.38
N LEU A 51 4.03 -1.87 -2.56
CA LEU A 51 5.20 -2.72 -2.72
C LEU A 51 6.42 -2.15 -1.98
N SER A 52 6.64 -0.83 -2.04
CA SER A 52 7.72 -0.14 -1.34
C SER A 52 7.55 -0.17 0.17
N ASP A 53 6.32 0.08 0.64
CA ASP A 53 5.94 0.07 2.05
C ASP A 53 6.19 -1.32 2.66
N LEU A 54 5.66 -2.37 2.04
CA LEU A 54 5.85 -3.74 2.51
C LEU A 54 7.32 -4.19 2.46
N SER A 55 8.07 -3.78 1.43
CA SER A 55 9.51 -4.07 1.34
C SER A 55 10.31 -3.42 2.47
N SER A 56 10.00 -2.17 2.80
CA SER A 56 10.64 -1.43 3.89
C SER A 56 10.35 -2.06 5.24
N VAL A 57 9.09 -2.39 5.50
CA VAL A 57 8.66 -3.05 6.74
C VAL A 57 9.25 -4.45 6.86
N ARG A 58 9.26 -5.24 5.77
CA ARG A 58 9.89 -6.57 5.75
C ARG A 58 11.36 -6.50 6.16
N THR A 59 12.08 -5.50 5.66
CA THR A 59 13.49 -5.28 5.99
C THR A 59 13.67 -4.91 7.45
N ALA A 60 12.78 -4.06 8.00
CA ALA A 60 12.79 -3.70 9.41
C ALA A 60 12.56 -4.90 10.33
N ILE A 61 11.58 -5.76 10.02
CA ILE A 61 11.30 -6.98 10.79
C ILE A 61 12.47 -7.95 10.68
N ALA A 62 13.04 -8.13 9.48
CA ALA A 62 14.22 -8.99 9.30
C ALA A 62 15.42 -8.50 10.11
N MET A 63 15.65 -7.19 10.16
CA MET A 63 16.69 -6.59 10.99
C MET A 63 16.43 -6.87 12.47
N TYR A 64 15.22 -6.61 12.96
CA TYR A 64 14.82 -6.92 14.33
C TYR A 64 15.07 -8.39 14.69
N MET A 65 14.62 -9.33 13.85
CA MET A 65 14.82 -10.77 14.07
C MET A 65 16.30 -11.17 14.09
N THR A 66 17.16 -10.41 13.42
CA THR A 66 18.61 -10.70 13.35
C THR A 66 19.37 -10.17 14.56
N VAL A 67 19.00 -8.99 15.07
CA VAL A 67 19.77 -8.31 16.13
C VAL A 67 19.20 -8.52 17.53
N THR A 68 17.93 -8.89 17.65
CA THR A 68 17.25 -9.08 18.93
C THR A 68 17.31 -10.56 19.36
N PRO A 69 17.91 -10.88 20.51
CA PRO A 69 17.86 -12.24 21.06
C PRO A 69 16.42 -12.63 21.43
N ASN A 70 15.99 -13.84 21.05
CA ASN A 70 14.62 -14.33 21.25
C ASN A 70 13.54 -13.33 20.80
N PRO A 71 13.54 -12.94 19.51
CA PRO A 71 12.67 -11.88 19.02
C PRO A 71 11.19 -12.27 19.16
N SER A 72 10.40 -11.38 19.79
CA SER A 72 8.95 -11.51 19.83
C SER A 72 8.33 -10.73 18.67
N LEU A 73 7.46 -11.40 17.91
CA LEU A 73 6.79 -10.87 16.72
C LEU A 73 5.32 -10.49 16.98
N GLY A 74 4.90 -10.47 18.25
CA GLY A 74 3.51 -10.31 18.67
C GLY A 74 2.88 -11.62 19.12
N THR A 75 1.54 -11.69 19.11
CA THR A 75 0.83 -12.94 19.40
C THR A 75 0.66 -13.76 18.12
N CYS A 76 1.60 -14.68 17.91
CA CYS A 76 1.67 -15.47 16.71
C CYS A 76 0.78 -16.72 16.74
N PHE A 77 0.44 -17.23 15.56
CA PHE A 77 -0.11 -18.56 15.36
C PHE A 77 0.88 -19.61 15.93
N PRO A 78 0.40 -20.72 16.52
CA PRO A 78 1.26 -21.79 17.00
C PRO A 78 2.07 -22.46 15.87
N ALA A 79 1.52 -22.49 14.66
CA ALA A 79 2.15 -22.93 13.43
C ALA A 79 1.50 -22.19 12.23
N PRO A 80 2.11 -22.19 11.04
CA PRO A 80 1.47 -21.64 9.83
C PRO A 80 0.07 -22.26 9.62
N ASN A 81 -0.91 -21.43 9.25
CA ASN A 81 -2.32 -21.81 9.06
C ASN A 81 -3.03 -22.49 10.26
N ALA A 82 -2.52 -22.34 11.50
CA ALA A 82 -3.07 -23.03 12.67
C ALA A 82 -3.84 -22.09 13.62
N ALA A 83 -5.14 -22.32 13.84
CA ALA A 83 -5.90 -21.58 14.85
C ALA A 83 -5.53 -21.99 16.30
N PRO A 84 -5.60 -21.07 17.29
CA PRO A 84 -5.87 -19.64 17.16
C PRO A 84 -4.58 -18.84 16.89
N GLY A 85 -4.66 -17.86 16.00
CA GLY A 85 -3.67 -16.79 15.86
C GLY A 85 -4.35 -15.45 15.56
N GLN A 86 -3.60 -14.36 15.66
CA GLN A 86 -4.11 -13.00 15.46
C GLN A 86 -3.59 -12.40 14.15
N VAL A 87 -4.50 -11.83 13.36
CA VAL A 87 -4.15 -10.96 12.23
C VAL A 87 -4.29 -9.50 12.67
N TYR A 88 -3.27 -8.69 12.38
CA TYR A 88 -3.22 -7.26 12.65
C TYR A 88 -3.42 -6.47 11.35
N LEU A 89 -4.06 -5.30 11.40
CA LEU A 89 -4.46 -4.54 10.22
C LEU A 89 -4.02 -3.07 10.29
N SER A 90 -3.53 -2.51 9.18
CA SER A 90 -3.17 -1.10 9.07
C SER A 90 -4.41 -0.19 8.89
N LYS A 91 -5.19 0.01 9.95
CA LYS A 91 -6.43 0.79 9.87
C LYS A 91 -6.73 1.55 11.19
N PRO A 92 -7.35 2.76 11.13
CA PRO A 92 -8.05 3.36 12.27
C PRO A 92 -9.06 2.45 13.01
N ILE A 93 -9.13 2.56 14.36
CA ILE A 93 -9.97 1.80 15.33
C ILE A 93 -11.50 1.86 15.08
N THR A 94 -11.98 2.53 14.04
CA THR A 94 -13.42 2.56 13.72
C THR A 94 -13.79 1.35 12.85
N GLY A 95 -14.22 0.25 13.47
CA GLY A 95 -14.64 -0.96 12.75
C GLY A 95 -15.31 -2.01 13.65
N ALA A 96 -16.13 -2.88 13.05
CA ALA A 96 -16.77 -3.98 13.76
C ALA A 96 -15.73 -5.06 14.17
N ALA A 97 -15.94 -5.70 15.33
CA ALA A 97 -15.08 -6.78 15.80
C ALA A 97 -15.07 -7.93 14.77
N VAL A 98 -13.89 -8.47 14.44
CA VAL A 98 -13.74 -9.62 13.54
C VAL A 98 -13.07 -10.73 14.33
N SER A 99 -13.65 -11.93 14.27
CA SER A 99 -13.12 -13.10 14.96
C SER A 99 -11.70 -13.42 14.47
N GLY A 100 -10.77 -13.67 15.39
CA GLY A 100 -9.35 -13.98 15.04
C GLY A 100 -8.52 -12.77 14.58
N VAL A 101 -9.09 -11.56 14.64
CA VAL A 101 -8.41 -10.32 14.23
C VAL A 101 -8.20 -9.46 15.46
N THR A 102 -6.98 -9.01 15.64
CA THR A 102 -6.68 -8.05 16.71
C THR A 102 -6.47 -6.69 16.09
N TYR A 103 -7.45 -5.84 16.35
CA TYR A 103 -7.35 -4.42 16.07
C TYR A 103 -6.44 -3.78 17.12
N VAL A 104 -5.16 -3.62 16.79
CA VAL A 104 -4.25 -2.82 17.62
C VAL A 104 -4.09 -1.46 16.95
N GLY A 105 -4.59 -0.43 17.63
CA GLY A 105 -4.22 0.96 17.34
C GLY A 105 -4.98 1.60 16.19
N SER A 106 -5.11 2.92 16.25
CA SER A 106 -5.77 3.81 15.28
C SER A 106 -4.95 3.88 13.98
N ALA A 107 -4.99 4.96 13.20
CA ALA A 107 -3.95 5.28 12.21
C ALA A 107 -2.58 5.51 12.91
N ASP A 108 -2.26 4.71 13.92
CA ASP A 108 -1.07 4.81 14.70
C ASP A 108 0.05 4.23 13.87
N THR A 109 0.68 5.14 13.16
CA THR A 109 1.88 4.91 12.37
C THR A 109 3.12 5.05 13.25
N THR A 110 2.96 5.29 14.56
CA THR A 110 4.12 5.45 15.43
C THR A 110 4.83 4.11 15.63
N VAL A 111 6.15 4.22 15.70
CA VAL A 111 7.02 3.12 16.09
C VAL A 111 7.43 3.38 17.54
N GLY A 112 7.27 2.38 18.40
CA GLY A 112 7.51 2.52 19.84
C GLY A 112 8.42 1.45 20.43
N ASN A 113 8.72 1.62 21.72
CA ASN A 113 9.35 0.60 22.57
C ASN A 113 8.25 -0.03 23.43
N GLY A 114 8.22 -1.36 23.52
CA GLY A 114 7.03 -2.11 23.94
C GLY A 114 6.50 -1.80 25.35
N ASP A 115 5.30 -1.22 25.42
CA ASP A 115 4.44 -1.20 26.63
C ASP A 115 2.91 -1.10 26.37
N GLY A 116 2.45 -1.35 25.14
CA GLY A 116 1.09 -1.87 24.92
C GLY A 116 0.06 -1.00 24.19
N THR A 117 0.37 0.20 23.69
CA THR A 117 -0.56 0.94 22.79
C THR A 117 0.09 1.76 21.67
N GLY A 118 1.42 1.65 21.43
CA GLY A 118 2.17 2.55 20.52
C GLY A 118 3.16 1.88 19.57
N LEU A 119 2.91 0.63 19.15
CA LEU A 119 3.68 -0.04 18.09
C LEU A 119 2.96 0.04 16.73
N GLY A 120 1.85 0.77 16.65
CA GLY A 120 0.96 0.74 15.51
C GLY A 120 0.39 -0.65 15.23
N TRP A 121 0.13 -0.95 13.95
CA TRP A 121 -0.49 -2.20 13.52
C TRP A 121 0.48 -3.39 13.44
N ILE A 122 1.77 -3.20 13.73
CA ILE A 122 2.75 -4.28 13.78
C ILE A 122 3.30 -4.37 15.21
N PRO A 123 2.98 -5.41 15.98
CA PRO A 123 3.37 -5.56 17.38
C PRO A 123 4.85 -5.98 17.55
N VAL A 124 5.76 -5.28 16.87
CA VAL A 124 7.21 -5.49 16.93
C VAL A 124 7.86 -4.23 17.50
N ASP A 125 8.70 -4.42 18.51
CA ASP A 125 9.48 -3.33 19.13
C ASP A 125 10.68 -2.96 18.24
N PHE A 126 10.44 -2.16 17.20
CA PHE A 126 11.52 -1.68 16.33
C PHE A 126 12.39 -0.63 17.04
N GLY A 127 11.86 0.14 17.99
CA GLY A 127 12.65 1.16 18.66
C GLY A 127 13.65 0.58 19.69
N GLY A 128 13.46 -0.67 20.10
CA GLY A 128 14.40 -1.46 20.89
C GLY A 128 15.60 -2.01 20.10
N ILE A 129 15.64 -1.83 18.77
CA ILE A 129 16.82 -2.16 17.95
C ILE A 129 17.98 -1.26 18.35
N ALA A 130 19.17 -1.83 18.58
CA ALA A 130 20.38 -1.06 18.81
C ALA A 130 20.67 -0.12 17.61
N GLY A 131 20.66 1.19 17.85
CA GLY A 131 20.74 2.21 16.79
C GLY A 131 19.40 2.88 16.47
N GLY A 132 18.31 2.43 17.10
CA GLY A 132 16.96 2.95 16.91
C GLY A 132 16.19 2.23 15.79
N SER A 133 14.93 2.63 15.62
CA SER A 133 14.08 2.06 14.59
C SER A 133 14.61 2.34 13.17
N PRO A 134 14.65 1.35 12.28
CA PRO A 134 14.95 1.55 10.86
C PRO A 134 13.79 2.21 10.08
N LEU A 135 12.61 2.34 10.72
CA LEU A 135 11.43 3.00 10.15
C LEU A 135 11.13 4.29 10.92
N ALA A 136 10.81 5.36 10.19
CA ALA A 136 10.31 6.60 10.80
C ALA A 136 8.86 6.46 11.28
N ALA A 137 8.07 5.65 10.59
CA ALA A 137 6.67 5.37 10.87
C ALA A 137 6.24 4.07 10.15
N LEU A 138 5.21 3.40 10.67
CA LEU A 138 4.55 2.32 9.95
C LEU A 138 3.65 2.87 8.83
N PRO A 139 3.67 2.28 7.63
CA PRO A 139 2.86 2.75 6.52
C PRO A 139 1.39 2.39 6.72
N LEU A 140 0.54 3.14 6.03
CA LEU A 140 -0.90 2.90 5.90
C LEU A 140 -1.21 2.68 4.43
N ASP A 141 -2.09 1.73 4.12
CA ASP A 141 -2.54 1.51 2.74
C ASP A 141 -3.04 2.83 2.12
N PRO A 142 -2.61 3.23 0.92
CA PRO A 142 -2.96 4.54 0.37
C PRO A 142 -4.46 4.75 0.09
N ALA A 143 -5.23 3.67 -0.09
CA ALA A 143 -6.67 3.73 -0.32
C ALA A 143 -7.48 3.72 0.99
N GLN A 144 -6.96 3.06 2.04
CA GLN A 144 -7.65 2.92 3.34
C GLN A 144 -9.11 2.42 3.22
N ASP A 145 -9.46 1.69 2.16
CA ASP A 145 -10.84 1.26 1.92
C ASP A 145 -11.17 0.05 2.78
N THR A 146 -12.08 0.27 3.72
CA THR A 146 -12.45 -0.70 4.76
C THR A 146 -13.92 -1.06 4.70
N THR A 147 -14.58 -0.72 3.59
CA THR A 147 -16.00 -0.98 3.35
C THR A 147 -16.31 -2.49 3.37
N ALA A 148 -15.35 -3.32 2.98
CA ALA A 148 -15.47 -4.78 2.94
C ALA A 148 -15.16 -5.49 4.27
N LEU A 149 -14.94 -4.73 5.36
CA LEU A 149 -14.69 -5.27 6.69
C LEU A 149 -16.01 -5.48 7.44
N THR A 150 -16.42 -6.72 7.67
CA THR A 150 -17.66 -7.07 8.37
C THR A 150 -17.38 -8.04 9.52
N THR A 151 -18.24 -8.04 10.54
CA THR A 151 -18.08 -8.91 11.72
C THR A 151 -17.87 -10.37 11.31
N GLY A 152 -16.71 -10.92 11.63
CA GLY A 152 -16.36 -12.32 11.36
C GLY A 152 -15.72 -12.60 10.00
N THR A 153 -15.51 -11.59 9.14
CA THR A 153 -14.91 -11.79 7.80
C THR A 153 -13.89 -10.70 7.45
N LEU A 154 -12.68 -11.10 7.05
CA LEU A 154 -11.68 -10.24 6.41
C LEU A 154 -11.63 -10.53 4.90
N ALA A 155 -12.47 -9.87 4.12
CA ALA A 155 -12.49 -10.07 2.67
C ALA A 155 -11.14 -9.67 2.04
N SER A 156 -10.60 -10.47 1.12
CA SER A 156 -9.38 -10.17 0.34
C SER A 156 -9.47 -8.81 -0.37
N THR A 157 -10.68 -8.37 -0.72
CA THR A 157 -10.95 -7.08 -1.36
C THR A 157 -10.66 -5.83 -0.51
N THR A 158 -10.48 -5.97 0.80
CA THR A 158 -10.21 -4.86 1.73
C THR A 158 -8.83 -4.24 1.50
N MET A 159 -8.75 -2.93 1.33
CA MET A 159 -7.50 -2.20 1.03
C MET A 159 -6.82 -1.73 2.32
N VAL A 160 -6.19 -2.68 3.00
CA VAL A 160 -5.37 -2.48 4.20
C VAL A 160 -4.17 -3.43 4.13
N TYR A 161 -3.05 -3.05 4.75
CA TYR A 161 -1.99 -3.99 5.06
C TYR A 161 -2.42 -4.92 6.19
N ARG A 162 -2.03 -6.19 6.07
CA ARG A 162 -2.24 -7.22 7.09
C ARG A 162 -0.90 -7.72 7.57
N TYR A 163 -0.82 -8.13 8.83
CA TYR A 163 0.35 -8.76 9.42
C TYR A 163 -0.08 -9.93 10.31
N ALA A 164 0.65 -11.03 10.21
CA ALA A 164 0.54 -12.17 11.11
C ALA A 164 1.92 -12.80 11.30
N CYS A 165 2.07 -13.59 12.36
CA CYS A 165 3.30 -14.33 12.63
C CYS A 165 3.02 -15.75 13.08
N SER A 166 4.01 -16.64 13.00
CA SER A 166 4.02 -18.00 13.50
C SER A 166 5.16 -18.17 14.51
N ASN A 167 4.97 -18.98 15.55
CA ASN A 167 6.02 -19.31 16.54
C ASN A 167 6.81 -20.59 16.19
N ALA A 168 6.29 -21.45 15.30
CA ALA A 168 6.93 -22.71 14.95
C ALA A 168 6.84 -23.00 13.43
N PRO A 169 7.86 -22.64 12.64
CA PRO A 169 9.02 -21.83 13.00
C PRO A 169 8.66 -20.35 13.22
N LEU A 170 9.55 -19.58 13.86
CA LEU A 170 9.39 -18.14 13.98
C LEU A 170 9.38 -17.52 12.58
N ALA A 171 8.23 -17.03 12.15
CA ALA A 171 8.04 -16.46 10.82
C ALA A 171 6.97 -15.38 10.85
N PHE A 172 6.96 -14.53 9.84
CA PHE A 172 5.89 -13.56 9.64
C PHE A 172 5.46 -13.51 8.19
N GLU A 173 4.26 -12.98 8.02
CA GLU A 173 3.63 -12.69 6.76
C GLU A 173 2.94 -11.34 6.82
N MET A 174 3.07 -10.57 5.76
CA MET A 174 2.30 -9.39 5.49
C MET A 174 1.63 -9.49 4.14
N THR A 175 0.40 -9.02 4.05
CA THR A 175 -0.37 -9.08 2.81
C THR A 175 -1.05 -7.76 2.49
N ALA A 176 -1.24 -7.51 1.20
CA ALA A 176 -1.97 -6.34 0.69
C ALA A 176 -2.62 -6.64 -0.66
N ARG A 177 -3.79 -6.07 -0.93
CA ARG A 177 -4.38 -6.19 -2.26
C ARG A 177 -3.81 -5.13 -3.21
N LEU A 178 -3.44 -5.55 -4.41
CA LEU A 178 -3.04 -4.66 -5.50
C LEU A 178 -4.24 -4.32 -6.39
N GLU A 179 -4.30 -3.08 -6.87
CA GLU A 179 -5.46 -2.54 -7.60
C GLU A 179 -5.26 -2.46 -9.11
N SER A 180 -4.02 -2.24 -9.55
CA SER A 180 -3.69 -2.01 -10.96
C SER A 180 -3.80 -3.29 -11.75
N ILE A 181 -4.16 -3.17 -13.02
CA ILE A 181 -4.15 -4.27 -13.98
C ILE A 181 -2.71 -4.77 -14.19
N ALA A 182 -1.73 -3.87 -14.08
CA ALA A 182 -0.32 -4.22 -14.24
C ALA A 182 0.19 -5.19 -13.17
N TYR A 183 -0.31 -5.11 -11.93
CA TYR A 183 0.18 -5.90 -10.80
C TYR A 183 -0.86 -6.83 -10.17
N GLY A 184 -2.15 -6.55 -10.30
CA GLY A 184 -3.24 -7.32 -9.73
C GLY A 184 -3.91 -8.29 -10.70
N ASP A 185 -4.64 -9.26 -10.16
CA ASP A 185 -5.50 -10.17 -10.94
C ASP A 185 -6.79 -9.45 -11.33
N THR A 186 -6.87 -9.07 -12.60
CA THR A 186 -8.17 -9.00 -13.24
C THR A 186 -8.09 -9.84 -14.51
N ALA A 187 -9.08 -10.72 -14.64
CA ALA A 187 -9.32 -11.66 -15.73
C ALA A 187 -9.45 -11.04 -17.15
N GLY A 188 -8.95 -9.83 -17.38
CA GLY A 188 -9.07 -9.07 -18.62
C GLY A 188 -7.74 -8.65 -19.28
N ASP A 189 -6.59 -8.78 -18.62
CA ASP A 189 -5.32 -8.38 -19.24
C ASP A 189 -4.17 -9.33 -18.90
N GLN A 190 -3.73 -10.09 -19.90
CA GLN A 190 -2.60 -11.03 -19.80
C GLN A 190 -1.23 -10.33 -19.95
N GLY A 191 -1.19 -8.99 -19.99
CA GLY A 191 0.05 -8.21 -20.12
C GLY A 191 0.72 -7.79 -18.81
N GLY A 192 0.04 -7.95 -17.66
CA GLY A 192 0.57 -7.61 -16.34
C GLY A 192 1.48 -8.69 -15.75
N THR A 193 2.19 -8.38 -14.66
CA THR A 193 3.03 -9.38 -13.95
C THR A 193 2.22 -10.27 -13.01
N ASN A 194 0.95 -9.92 -12.74
CA ASN A 194 0.08 -10.57 -11.75
C ASN A 194 0.84 -10.98 -10.47
N LYS A 195 1.30 -9.98 -9.71
CA LYS A 195 2.19 -10.19 -8.57
C LYS A 195 1.53 -10.97 -7.45
N MET A 196 0.21 -10.85 -7.28
CA MET A 196 -0.56 -11.57 -6.26
C MET A 196 -0.67 -13.07 -6.56
N ALA A 197 -0.53 -13.49 -7.82
CA ALA A 197 -0.54 -14.91 -8.18
C ALA A 197 0.88 -15.50 -8.37
N THR A 198 1.93 -14.67 -8.29
CA THR A 198 3.32 -15.04 -8.64
C THR A 198 4.34 -14.69 -7.57
N ASP A 199 3.89 -14.28 -6.39
CA ASP A 199 4.74 -14.02 -5.22
C ASP A 199 5.15 -15.29 -4.45
N GLY A 200 4.48 -16.41 -4.73
CA GLY A 200 4.83 -17.74 -4.22
C GLY A 200 4.18 -18.12 -2.90
N GLY A 201 3.16 -17.38 -2.46
CA GLY A 201 2.36 -17.77 -1.30
C GLY A 201 1.08 -18.54 -1.66
N ASN A 202 0.12 -18.53 -0.74
CA ASN A 202 -1.12 -19.33 -0.80
C ASN A 202 -2.34 -18.54 -1.31
N SER A 203 -2.30 -17.21 -1.37
CA SER A 203 -3.38 -16.39 -1.91
C SER A 203 -3.16 -16.07 -3.39
N THR A 204 -4.25 -15.97 -4.16
CA THR A 204 -4.22 -15.37 -5.50
C THR A 204 -4.75 -13.94 -5.52
N ASP A 205 -5.36 -13.50 -4.41
CA ASP A 205 -6.08 -12.23 -4.30
C ASP A 205 -5.30 -11.16 -3.54
N LEU A 206 -4.21 -11.56 -2.87
CA LEU A 206 -3.37 -10.70 -2.05
C LEU A 206 -1.92 -10.87 -2.48
N TYR A 207 -1.17 -9.78 -2.46
CA TYR A 207 0.27 -9.81 -2.57
C TYR A 207 0.88 -10.14 -1.22
N GLU A 208 1.74 -11.15 -1.18
CA GLU A 208 2.25 -11.78 0.02
C GLU A 208 3.75 -11.56 0.17
N VAL A 209 4.17 -11.16 1.37
CA VAL A 209 5.57 -10.88 1.69
C VAL A 209 5.88 -11.27 3.13
N GLY A 210 6.99 -11.96 3.33
CA GLY A 210 7.38 -12.42 4.65
C GLY A 210 8.48 -13.47 4.59
N THR A 211 8.66 -14.17 5.69
CA THR A 211 9.55 -15.35 5.78
C THR A 211 8.78 -16.66 5.59
N ASN A 212 7.46 -16.64 5.73
CA ASN A 212 6.56 -17.73 5.37
C ASN A 212 5.26 -17.12 4.83
N LEU A 213 4.86 -17.51 3.62
CA LEU A 213 3.71 -16.97 2.89
C LEU A 213 2.51 -17.94 2.96
N GLN A 214 2.31 -18.53 4.15
CA GLN A 214 1.29 -19.54 4.44
C GLN A 214 0.81 -19.39 5.89
N ILE A 215 0.73 -18.15 6.39
CA ILE A 215 0.27 -17.84 7.74
C ILE A 215 -1.14 -17.25 7.68
N ILE A 216 -1.41 -16.40 6.69
CA ILE A 216 -2.70 -15.77 6.41
C ILE A 216 -3.34 -16.53 5.24
N ASP A 217 -4.61 -16.89 5.38
CA ASP A 217 -5.44 -17.46 4.30
C ASP A 217 -6.25 -16.38 3.55
#